data_AF-A0A134A4C4-F1
#
_entry.id   AF-A0A134A4C4-F1
#
_cell.length_a   1.000
_cell.length_b   1.000
_cell.length_c   1.000
_cell.angle_alpha   90.00
_cell.angle_beta   90.00
_cell.angle_gamma   90.00
#
_symmetry.space_group_name_H-M   'P 1'
#
loop_
_entity.id
_entity.type
_entity.pdbx_description
1 polymer ?
#
loop_
_entity_poly.entity_id
_entity_poly.type
_entity_poly.pdbx_seq_one_letter_code
_entity_poly.pdbx_strand_id
1 'polypeptide(L)'
;MPKSPLARSFGRRAATAGLAAVLATAGLLPTMALADPQADLAQASATISSLSSEASSLEQSLQSQTAELEQTRYQIGQKQSQIEETQQQLQTAKGELGTTVRSSYKNGSVSLLQIALGSNSISDFVQNVYYAGKVSSAQAQSIARVNDLQGQLKGEEEELESRQQGQQAAVDSLNSQVAEYNSKLEQARSYYNSLSAEVQEQLAAQAAAEQQQAQESGGQASAVSQVISEAHDGGTSSEATQAAETPAQAEQQDNAPSQGQAQSPSQDETPQQQPQTRQATQEEPSTSKSGGASGGGLSTAYSMIGVPYEWSGASASGVDCSGLVCYSYGYARGRTTYDMIDSLKSTGDWKTSMDELQVGDLVFPSDGHVGIYIGGGQMIHAPYPGRTVCIASVYSFIGGGSY
;
A
#
# COMPACT_ATOMS: atom_id res chain seq x y z
N MET A 1 -6.56 4.25 -76.86
CA MET A 1 -6.91 5.56 -77.46
C MET A 1 -6.91 6.60 -76.34
N PRO A 2 -6.16 7.71 -76.47
CA PRO A 2 -5.93 8.69 -75.42
C PRO A 2 -6.84 9.92 -75.55
N LYS A 3 -7.08 10.63 -74.44
CA LYS A 3 -7.17 12.11 -74.38
C LYS A 3 -6.76 12.60 -72.97
N SER A 4 -5.67 13.36 -72.92
CA SER A 4 -5.31 14.37 -71.90
C SER A 4 -6.27 15.59 -71.98
N PRO A 5 -6.10 16.75 -71.29
CA PRO A 5 -5.12 17.20 -70.26
C PRO A 5 -5.83 17.94 -69.06
N LEU A 6 -5.20 18.41 -67.97
CA LEU A 6 -4.47 19.68 -67.75
C LEU A 6 -4.11 19.73 -66.23
N ALA A 7 -2.85 19.81 -65.81
CA ALA A 7 -2.03 21.01 -65.63
C ALA A 7 -2.57 22.07 -64.63
N ARG A 8 -1.99 22.15 -63.42
CA ARG A 8 -1.38 23.37 -62.86
C ARG A 8 -0.61 23.08 -61.56
N SER A 9 0.27 24.02 -61.24
CA SER A 9 1.63 23.84 -60.74
C SER A 9 1.91 24.69 -59.48
N PHE A 10 3.13 24.49 -58.95
CA PHE A 10 3.93 25.33 -58.05
C PHE A 10 3.75 25.23 -56.53
N GLY A 11 4.88 24.98 -55.87
CA GLY A 11 5.07 25.30 -54.46
C GLY A 11 6.15 24.50 -53.74
N ARG A 12 7.39 24.44 -54.26
CA ARG A 12 8.55 24.07 -53.44
C ARG A 12 8.76 25.16 -52.39
N ARG A 13 8.72 24.81 -51.11
CA ARG A 13 9.28 25.61 -50.02
C ARG A 13 10.21 24.73 -49.19
N ALA A 14 11.49 24.84 -49.51
CA ALA A 14 12.57 24.61 -48.57
C ALA A 14 12.60 25.78 -47.59
N ALA A 15 12.68 25.50 -46.31
CA ALA A 15 12.98 26.47 -45.27
C ALA A 15 14.10 25.89 -44.40
N THR A 16 15.32 26.24 -44.77
CA THR A 16 16.54 26.15 -43.98
C THR A 16 16.61 27.36 -43.06
N ALA A 17 16.75 27.12 -41.75
CA ALA A 17 17.26 28.06 -40.75
C ALA A 17 18.19 27.21 -39.86
N GLY A 18 19.46 27.49 -39.64
CA GLY A 18 20.16 28.77 -39.68
C GLY A 18 20.78 28.97 -38.30
N LEU A 19 21.77 28.14 -37.92
CA LEU A 19 22.59 28.38 -36.73
C LEU A 19 23.97 28.87 -37.20
N ALA A 20 24.28 30.10 -36.86
CA ALA A 20 25.48 30.81 -37.27
C ALA A 20 26.71 30.27 -36.52
N ALA A 21 27.69 29.79 -37.29
CA ALA A 21 29.05 29.55 -36.83
C ALA A 21 29.83 30.87 -36.88
N VAL A 22 30.36 31.32 -35.74
CA VAL A 22 31.32 32.44 -35.66
C VAL A 22 32.73 31.85 -35.68
N LEU A 23 33.42 32.05 -36.81
CA LEU A 23 34.86 31.83 -36.96
C LEU A 23 35.62 33.06 -36.44
N ALA A 24 36.46 32.88 -35.42
CA ALA A 24 37.52 33.82 -35.06
C ALA A 24 38.89 33.15 -35.24
N THR A 25 39.78 33.85 -35.93
CA THR A 25 41.04 33.38 -36.50
C THR A 25 42.17 33.18 -35.49
N ALA A 26 43.09 32.30 -35.87
CA ALA A 26 44.20 31.71 -35.12
C ALA A 26 45.23 32.68 -34.49
N GLY A 27 45.62 32.37 -33.25
CA GLY A 27 46.93 32.66 -32.67
C GLY A 27 47.56 31.36 -32.19
N LEU A 28 48.73 31.00 -32.72
CA LEU A 28 49.51 29.83 -32.32
C LEU A 28 50.05 30.03 -30.89
N LEU A 29 49.42 29.34 -29.94
CA LEU A 29 49.91 29.13 -28.58
C LEU A 29 49.96 27.61 -28.33
N PRO A 30 50.85 27.12 -27.44
CA PRO A 30 50.98 25.69 -27.18
C PRO A 30 49.61 25.12 -26.81
N THR A 31 49.16 24.13 -27.58
CA THR A 31 47.90 23.42 -27.38
C THR A 31 47.99 22.67 -26.05
N MET A 32 47.50 23.30 -24.98
CA MET A 32 46.96 22.57 -23.85
C MET A 32 45.84 21.71 -24.44
N ALA A 33 45.91 20.39 -24.25
CA ALA A 33 44.82 19.49 -24.62
C ALA A 33 43.60 19.86 -23.76
N LEU A 34 42.77 20.77 -24.26
CA LEU A 34 41.46 21.04 -23.72
C LEU A 34 40.64 19.77 -23.93
N ALA A 35 40.23 19.13 -22.83
CA ALA A 35 39.19 18.13 -22.86
C ALA A 35 37.99 18.72 -23.61
N ASP A 36 37.47 18.00 -24.60
CA ASP A 36 36.36 18.44 -25.44
C ASP A 36 35.10 18.48 -24.56
N PRO A 37 34.58 19.66 -24.17
CA PRO A 37 33.46 19.76 -23.23
C PRO A 37 32.19 19.09 -23.76
N GLN A 38 32.08 18.95 -25.09
CA GLN A 38 30.97 18.30 -25.73
C GLN A 38 31.07 16.77 -25.64
N ALA A 39 32.29 16.22 -25.62
CA ALA A 39 32.52 14.80 -25.38
C ALA A 39 32.22 14.42 -23.91
N ASP A 40 32.60 15.28 -22.97
CA ASP A 40 32.35 15.08 -21.54
C ASP A 40 30.85 15.14 -21.21
N LEU A 41 30.11 16.09 -21.79
CA LEU A 41 28.64 16.14 -21.69
C LEU A 41 27.99 14.87 -22.25
N ALA A 42 28.43 14.41 -23.42
CA ALA A 42 27.85 13.24 -24.08
C ALA A 42 28.05 11.97 -23.23
N GLN A 43 29.25 11.78 -22.66
CA GLN A 43 29.52 10.67 -21.75
C GLN A 43 28.70 10.78 -20.46
N ALA A 44 28.58 11.97 -19.89
CA ALA A 44 27.81 12.21 -18.68
C ALA A 44 26.31 11.93 -18.88
N SER A 45 25.75 12.45 -19.98
CA SER A 45 24.36 12.22 -20.37
C SER A 45 24.08 10.73 -20.60
N ALA A 46 25.02 10.00 -21.22
CA ALA A 46 24.88 8.56 -21.43
C ALA A 46 24.87 7.76 -20.11
N THR A 47 25.73 8.13 -19.15
CA THR A 47 25.81 7.48 -17.83
C THR A 47 24.53 7.74 -17.03
N ILE A 48 24.07 9.00 -16.99
CA ILE A 48 22.79 9.37 -16.35
C ILE A 48 21.61 8.66 -17.00
N SER A 49 21.59 8.54 -18.33
CA SER A 49 20.54 7.83 -19.05
C SER A 49 20.50 6.33 -18.70
N SER A 50 21.66 5.68 -18.53
CA SER A 50 21.73 4.28 -18.08
C SER A 50 21.15 4.13 -16.68
N LEU A 51 21.59 4.95 -15.73
CA LEU A 51 21.10 4.94 -14.34
C LEU A 51 19.60 5.22 -14.27
N SER A 52 19.12 6.18 -15.08
CA SER A 52 17.70 6.51 -15.22
C SER A 52 16.89 5.32 -15.73
N SER A 53 17.37 4.62 -16.76
CA SER A 53 16.72 3.43 -17.30
C SER A 53 16.66 2.29 -16.28
N GLU A 54 17.75 2.05 -15.54
CA GLU A 54 17.80 1.02 -14.50
C GLU A 54 16.86 1.36 -13.33
N ALA A 55 16.86 2.61 -12.87
CA ALA A 55 15.96 3.08 -11.82
C ALA A 55 14.49 2.99 -12.24
N SER A 56 14.18 3.37 -13.48
CA SER A 56 12.82 3.27 -14.05
C SER A 56 12.33 1.82 -14.13
N SER A 57 13.22 0.87 -14.48
CA SER A 57 12.90 -0.55 -14.49
C SER A 57 12.60 -1.07 -13.08
N LEU A 58 13.36 -0.64 -12.07
CA LEU A 58 13.11 -0.99 -10.67
C LEU A 58 11.80 -0.38 -10.16
N GLU A 59 11.51 0.87 -10.50
CA GLU A 59 10.24 1.53 -10.18
C GLU A 59 9.04 0.76 -10.75
N GLN A 60 9.09 0.34 -12.02
CA GLN A 60 8.03 -0.48 -12.62
C GLN A 60 7.87 -1.83 -11.91
N SER A 61 8.98 -2.47 -11.52
CA SER A 61 8.96 -3.72 -10.76
C SER A 61 8.32 -3.53 -9.38
N LEU A 62 8.70 -2.49 -8.65
CA LEU A 62 8.14 -2.15 -7.34
C LEU A 62 6.64 -1.88 -7.44
N GLN A 63 6.18 -1.14 -8.44
CA GLN A 63 4.75 -0.90 -8.68
C GLN A 63 3.99 -2.20 -8.96
N SER A 64 4.49 -3.03 -9.88
CA SER A 64 3.85 -4.29 -10.25
C SER A 64 3.76 -5.26 -9.06
N GLN A 65 4.86 -5.44 -8.34
CA GLN A 65 4.90 -6.37 -7.20
C GLN A 65 4.09 -5.85 -6.00
N THR A 66 4.01 -4.53 -5.80
CA THR A 66 3.12 -3.95 -4.78
C THR A 66 1.65 -4.28 -5.08
N ALA A 67 1.24 -4.19 -6.35
CA ALA A 67 -0.11 -4.54 -6.78
C ALA A 67 -0.43 -6.04 -6.59
N GLU A 68 0.53 -6.93 -6.91
CA GLU A 68 0.41 -8.37 -6.65
C GLU A 68 0.32 -8.69 -5.15
N LEU A 69 1.04 -7.94 -4.32
CA LEU A 69 1.03 -8.09 -2.87
C LEU A 69 -0.32 -7.69 -2.27
N GLU A 70 -0.96 -6.64 -2.79
CA GLU A 70 -2.34 -6.26 -2.43
C GLU A 70 -3.35 -7.35 -2.83
N GLN A 71 -3.18 -7.98 -3.99
CA GLN A 71 -4.02 -9.12 -4.39
C GLN A 71 -3.84 -10.30 -3.44
N THR A 72 -2.61 -10.60 -3.06
CA THR A 72 -2.30 -11.67 -2.10
C THR A 72 -2.93 -11.39 -0.75
N ARG A 73 -2.90 -10.14 -0.27
CA ARG A 73 -3.54 -9.70 0.96
C ARG A 73 -5.06 -9.89 0.92
N TYR A 74 -5.70 -9.55 -0.19
CA TYR A 74 -7.13 -9.78 -0.39
C TYR A 74 -7.48 -11.28 -0.35
N GLN A 75 -6.70 -12.12 -1.04
CA GLN A 75 -6.90 -13.58 -1.04
C GLN A 75 -6.73 -14.20 0.35
N ILE A 76 -5.80 -13.68 1.17
CA ILE A 76 -5.64 -14.08 2.57
C ILE A 76 -6.92 -13.78 3.36
N GLY A 77 -7.51 -12.59 3.20
CA GLY A 77 -8.77 -12.22 3.87
C GLY A 77 -9.96 -13.11 3.44
N GLN A 78 -10.06 -13.41 2.14
CA GLN A 78 -11.07 -14.35 1.62
C GLN A 78 -10.90 -15.76 2.21
N LYS A 79 -9.66 -16.25 2.29
CA LYS A 79 -9.37 -17.56 2.88
C LYS A 79 -9.68 -17.61 4.37
N GLN A 80 -9.39 -16.54 5.11
CA GLN A 80 -9.76 -16.43 6.53
C GLN A 80 -11.28 -16.50 6.73
N SER A 81 -12.04 -15.81 5.88
CA SER A 81 -13.51 -15.86 5.91
C SER A 81 -14.05 -17.26 5.61
N GLN A 82 -13.45 -17.98 4.65
CA GLN A 82 -13.78 -19.38 4.34
C GLN A 82 -13.52 -20.30 5.53
N ILE A 83 -12.37 -20.14 6.19
CA ILE A 83 -12.02 -20.90 7.40
C ILE A 83 -13.06 -20.67 8.51
N GLU A 84 -13.48 -19.43 8.75
CA GLU A 84 -14.53 -19.12 9.73
C GLU A 84 -15.86 -19.79 9.39
N GLU A 85 -16.25 -19.81 8.11
CA GLU A 85 -17.45 -20.52 7.65
C GLU A 85 -17.32 -22.04 7.86
N THR A 86 -16.22 -22.65 7.41
CA THR A 86 -15.94 -24.08 7.58
C THR A 86 -15.94 -24.48 9.05
N GLN A 87 -15.39 -23.65 9.94
CA GLN A 87 -15.43 -23.86 11.39
C GLN A 87 -16.87 -23.85 11.93
N GLN A 88 -17.71 -22.91 11.51
CA GLN A 88 -19.13 -22.86 11.90
C GLN A 88 -19.91 -24.08 11.38
N GLN A 89 -19.67 -24.48 10.14
CA GLN A 89 -20.27 -25.67 9.55
C GLN A 89 -19.82 -26.95 10.29
N LEU A 90 -18.55 -27.04 10.65
CA LEU A 90 -17.99 -28.16 11.42
C LEU A 90 -18.63 -28.24 12.81
N GLN A 91 -18.81 -27.10 13.49
CA GLN A 91 -19.47 -27.05 14.79
C GLN A 91 -20.93 -27.51 14.69
N THR A 92 -21.64 -27.09 13.64
CA THR A 92 -23.01 -27.52 13.36
C THR A 92 -23.07 -29.03 13.11
N ALA A 93 -22.19 -29.56 12.24
CA ALA A 93 -22.12 -30.98 11.93
C ALA A 93 -21.78 -31.85 13.17
N LYS A 94 -20.90 -31.37 14.05
CA LYS A 94 -20.62 -32.02 15.35
C LYS A 94 -21.86 -32.04 16.25
N GLY A 95 -22.65 -30.97 16.28
CA GLY A 95 -23.91 -30.91 17.03
C GLY A 95 -24.97 -31.89 16.51
N GLU A 96 -25.13 -31.98 15.19
CA GLU A 96 -26.01 -32.96 14.52
C GLU A 96 -25.57 -34.39 14.83
N LEU A 97 -24.27 -34.69 14.67
CA LEU A 97 -23.70 -35.99 15.00
C LEU A 97 -23.95 -36.36 16.47
N GLY A 98 -23.74 -35.43 17.40
CA GLY A 98 -24.03 -35.63 18.82
C GLY A 98 -25.50 -35.95 19.10
N THR A 99 -26.43 -35.28 18.40
CA THR A 99 -27.87 -35.54 18.51
C THR A 99 -28.25 -36.91 17.96
N THR A 100 -27.68 -37.28 16.82
CA THR A 100 -27.86 -38.59 16.18
C THR A 100 -27.34 -39.72 17.07
N VAL A 101 -26.12 -39.60 17.60
CA VAL A 101 -25.52 -40.57 18.53
C VAL A 101 -26.34 -40.70 19.81
N ARG A 102 -26.78 -39.59 20.42
CA ARG A 102 -27.61 -39.59 21.63
C ARG A 102 -28.96 -40.28 21.41
N SER A 103 -29.62 -40.01 20.28
CA SER A 103 -30.92 -40.61 19.94
C SER A 103 -30.79 -42.13 19.74
N SER A 104 -29.71 -42.55 19.09
CA SER A 104 -29.37 -43.96 18.87
C SER A 104 -29.12 -44.68 20.20
N TYR A 105 -28.38 -44.05 21.11
CA TYR A 105 -28.15 -44.56 22.47
C TYR A 105 -29.46 -44.72 23.26
N LYS A 106 -30.31 -43.68 23.30
CA LYS A 106 -31.59 -43.70 24.05
C LYS A 106 -32.57 -44.74 23.51
N ASN A 107 -32.56 -45.00 22.21
CA ASN A 107 -33.44 -45.95 21.56
C ASN A 107 -32.88 -47.40 21.55
N GLY A 108 -31.76 -47.66 22.23
CA GLY A 108 -31.27 -49.02 22.51
C GLY A 108 -30.28 -49.61 21.48
N SER A 109 -29.71 -48.83 20.56
CA SER A 109 -28.66 -49.34 19.66
C SER A 109 -27.28 -49.31 20.35
N VAL A 110 -26.98 -50.33 21.17
CA VAL A 110 -25.75 -50.51 21.96
C VAL A 110 -24.46 -50.56 21.11
N SER A 111 -24.58 -50.79 19.80
CA SER A 111 -23.46 -51.05 18.89
C SER A 111 -22.49 -49.87 18.69
N LEU A 112 -22.95 -48.62 18.77
CA LEU A 112 -22.08 -47.46 18.52
C LEU A 112 -21.14 -47.15 19.69
N LEU A 113 -21.58 -47.32 20.94
CA LEU A 113 -20.70 -47.16 22.10
C LEU A 113 -19.60 -48.23 22.10
N GLN A 114 -19.93 -49.46 21.71
CA GLN A 114 -18.97 -50.56 21.70
C GLN A 114 -17.86 -50.37 20.65
N ILE A 115 -18.22 -49.77 19.51
CA ILE A 115 -17.27 -49.40 18.45
C ILE A 115 -16.47 -48.16 18.86
N ALA A 116 -17.12 -47.15 19.47
CA ALA A 116 -16.46 -45.94 19.97
C ALA A 116 -15.46 -46.21 21.10
N LEU A 117 -15.81 -47.10 22.04
CA LEU A 117 -14.90 -47.54 23.11
C LEU A 117 -13.74 -48.41 22.59
N GLY A 118 -13.87 -48.99 21.39
CA GLY A 118 -12.84 -49.80 20.74
C GLY A 118 -11.96 -49.04 19.75
N SER A 119 -12.28 -47.79 19.43
CA SER A 119 -11.56 -46.96 18.46
C SER A 119 -10.60 -45.98 19.13
N ASN A 120 -9.35 -45.89 18.64
CA ASN A 120 -8.31 -45.01 19.20
C ASN A 120 -8.37 -43.56 18.66
N SER A 121 -9.12 -43.32 17.59
CA SER A 121 -9.31 -42.00 17.00
C SER A 121 -10.70 -41.85 16.36
N ILE A 122 -11.10 -40.61 16.06
CA ILE A 122 -12.33 -40.34 15.29
C ILE A 122 -12.26 -40.99 13.91
N SER A 123 -11.11 -40.96 13.23
CA SER A 123 -10.92 -41.62 11.93
C SER A 123 -11.09 -43.13 12.02
N ASP A 124 -10.53 -43.77 13.05
CA ASP A 124 -10.69 -45.22 13.29
C ASP A 124 -12.13 -45.58 13.66
N PHE A 125 -12.78 -44.71 14.45
CA PHE A 125 -14.20 -44.86 14.78
C PHE A 125 -15.05 -44.86 13.51
N VAL A 126 -14.81 -43.91 12.60
CA VAL A 126 -15.55 -43.80 11.32
C VAL A 126 -15.39 -45.06 10.47
N GLN A 127 -14.16 -45.55 10.33
CA GLN A 127 -13.88 -46.75 9.52
C GLN A 127 -14.53 -47.99 10.13
N ASN A 128 -14.40 -48.20 11.44
CA ASN A 128 -15.00 -49.34 12.12
C ASN A 128 -16.54 -49.30 12.10
N VAL A 129 -17.13 -48.11 12.14
CA VAL A 129 -18.57 -47.89 11.99
C VAL A 129 -19.05 -48.27 10.58
N TYR A 130 -18.30 -47.89 9.54
CA TYR A 130 -18.62 -48.22 8.15
C TYR A 130 -18.61 -49.74 7.90
N TYR A 131 -17.63 -50.46 8.46
CA TYR A 131 -17.52 -51.92 8.33
C TYR A 131 -18.52 -52.72 9.17
N ALA A 132 -19.03 -52.15 10.26
CA ALA A 132 -19.93 -52.86 11.17
C ALA A 132 -21.36 -53.06 10.60
N GLY A 133 -21.72 -52.44 9.47
CA GLY A 133 -23.02 -52.63 8.77
C GLY A 133 -24.28 -52.29 9.60
N LYS A 134 -24.11 -51.84 10.85
CA LYS A 134 -25.16 -51.50 11.83
C LYS A 134 -25.14 -50.01 12.14
N VAL A 135 -25.10 -49.22 11.08
CA VAL A 135 -25.28 -47.78 11.13
C VAL A 135 -26.33 -47.41 10.10
N SER A 136 -27.34 -46.64 10.51
CA SER A 136 -28.30 -46.10 9.55
C SER A 136 -27.56 -45.18 8.58
N SER A 137 -27.99 -45.10 7.32
CA SER A 137 -27.37 -44.21 6.32
C SER A 137 -27.18 -42.77 6.84
N ALA A 138 -28.11 -42.28 7.66
CA ALA A 138 -28.05 -40.97 8.31
C ALA A 138 -26.85 -40.82 9.27
N GLN A 139 -26.52 -41.84 10.06
CA GLN A 139 -25.36 -41.84 10.97
C GLN A 139 -24.03 -41.83 10.21
N ALA A 140 -23.92 -42.63 9.13
CA ALA A 140 -22.73 -42.62 8.27
C ALA A 140 -22.53 -41.26 7.60
N GLN A 141 -23.62 -40.62 7.16
CA GLN A 141 -23.58 -39.29 6.54
C GLN A 141 -23.15 -38.19 7.54
N SER A 142 -23.67 -38.16 8.77
CA SER A 142 -23.24 -37.18 9.78
C SER A 142 -21.76 -37.32 10.13
N ILE A 143 -21.27 -38.56 10.21
CA ILE A 143 -19.85 -38.85 10.48
C ILE A 143 -18.98 -38.41 9.30
N ALA A 144 -19.36 -38.78 8.07
CA ALA A 144 -18.65 -38.37 6.86
C ALA A 144 -18.56 -36.85 6.74
N ARG A 145 -19.66 -36.13 6.99
CA ARG A 145 -19.69 -34.67 6.95
C ARG A 145 -18.70 -34.03 7.92
N VAL A 146 -18.58 -34.55 9.15
CA VAL A 146 -17.61 -34.04 10.13
C VAL A 146 -16.19 -34.27 9.63
N ASN A 147 -15.87 -35.46 9.13
CA ASN A 147 -14.53 -35.74 8.60
C ASN A 147 -14.18 -34.89 7.38
N ASP A 148 -15.12 -34.72 6.45
CA ASP A 148 -14.92 -33.90 5.24
C ASP A 148 -14.61 -32.46 5.62
N LEU A 149 -15.40 -31.87 6.54
CA LEU A 149 -15.17 -30.51 7.03
C LEU A 149 -13.86 -30.37 7.82
N GLN A 150 -13.45 -31.39 8.58
CA GLN A 150 -12.14 -31.39 9.22
C GLN A 150 -10.99 -31.44 8.21
N GLY A 151 -11.13 -32.22 7.15
CA GLY A 151 -10.16 -32.28 6.06
C GLY A 151 -10.07 -30.97 5.29
N GLN A 152 -11.22 -30.36 4.99
CA GLN A 152 -11.30 -29.03 4.35
C GLN A 152 -10.63 -27.97 5.21
N LEU A 153 -10.99 -27.87 6.50
CA LEU A 153 -10.41 -26.89 7.41
C LEU A 153 -8.88 -27.00 7.48
N LYS A 154 -8.34 -28.22 7.58
CA LYS A 154 -6.88 -28.45 7.60
C LYS A 154 -6.22 -27.99 6.30
N GLY A 155 -6.83 -28.29 5.15
CA GLY A 155 -6.31 -27.85 3.85
C GLY A 155 -6.35 -26.32 3.68
N GLU A 156 -7.42 -25.69 4.17
CA GLU A 156 -7.56 -24.23 4.17
C GLU A 156 -6.53 -23.53 5.07
N GLU A 157 -6.28 -24.08 6.27
CA GLU A 157 -5.26 -23.60 7.20
C GLU A 157 -3.84 -23.72 6.62
N GLU A 158 -3.51 -24.85 5.97
CA GLU A 158 -2.23 -25.05 5.29
C GLU A 158 -2.03 -24.08 4.10
N GLU A 159 -3.08 -23.85 3.31
CA GLU A 159 -3.05 -22.89 2.20
C GLU A 159 -2.87 -21.45 2.72
N LEU A 160 -3.56 -21.07 3.80
CA LEU A 160 -3.43 -19.77 4.43
C LEU A 160 -1.99 -19.54 4.92
N GLU A 161 -1.41 -20.51 5.62
CA GLU A 161 -0.03 -20.43 6.12
C GLU A 161 0.96 -20.27 4.96
N SER A 162 0.82 -21.07 3.90
CA SER A 162 1.68 -20.97 2.71
C SER A 162 1.59 -19.60 2.04
N ARG A 163 0.39 -19.02 1.94
CA ARG A 163 0.19 -17.67 1.38
C ARG A 163 0.81 -16.59 2.26
N GLN A 164 0.68 -16.69 3.58
CA GLN A 164 1.29 -15.74 4.51
C GLN A 164 2.83 -15.77 4.42
N GLN A 165 3.43 -16.96 4.29
CA GLN A 165 4.87 -17.09 4.08
C GLN A 165 5.30 -16.49 2.73
N GLY A 166 4.56 -16.75 1.66
CA GLY A 166 4.80 -16.16 0.35
C GLY A 166 4.70 -14.63 0.35
N GLN A 167 3.71 -14.07 1.05
CA GLN A 167 3.55 -12.64 1.24
C GLN A 167 4.77 -12.02 1.96
N GLN A 168 5.23 -12.64 3.04
CA GLN A 168 6.40 -12.15 3.77
C GLN A 168 7.66 -12.16 2.90
N ALA A 169 7.90 -13.23 2.15
CA ALA A 169 9.02 -13.31 1.23
C ALA A 169 8.96 -12.23 0.13
N ALA A 170 7.76 -11.91 -0.37
CA ALA A 170 7.56 -10.84 -1.34
C ALA A 170 7.84 -9.45 -0.72
N VAL A 171 7.39 -9.19 0.52
CA VAL A 171 7.73 -7.94 1.26
C VAL A 171 9.25 -7.79 1.39
N ASP A 172 9.96 -8.85 1.78
CA ASP A 172 11.42 -8.82 1.92
C ASP A 172 12.13 -8.57 0.57
N SER A 173 11.58 -9.13 -0.52
CA SER A 173 12.06 -8.89 -1.88
C SER A 173 11.84 -7.44 -2.33
N LEU A 174 10.70 -6.84 -2.01
CA LEU A 174 10.45 -5.42 -2.28
C LEU A 174 11.42 -4.53 -1.51
N ASN A 175 11.64 -4.79 -0.22
CA ASN A 175 12.59 -4.01 0.59
C ASN A 175 14.01 -4.05 0.01
N SER A 176 14.42 -5.20 -0.53
CA SER A 176 15.71 -5.34 -1.21
C SER A 176 15.79 -4.51 -2.49
N GLN A 177 14.71 -4.51 -3.30
CA GLN A 177 14.63 -3.68 -4.52
C GLN A 177 14.58 -2.19 -4.21
N VAL A 178 13.94 -1.77 -3.12
CA VAL A 178 13.97 -0.37 -2.65
C VAL A 178 15.39 0.05 -2.31
N ALA A 179 16.16 -0.80 -1.61
CA ALA A 179 17.56 -0.52 -1.31
C ALA A 179 18.40 -0.38 -2.59
N GLU A 180 18.18 -1.25 -3.57
CA GLU A 180 18.85 -1.18 -4.87
C GLU A 180 18.48 0.10 -5.64
N TYR A 181 17.19 0.44 -5.69
CA TYR A 181 16.68 1.65 -6.31
C TYR A 181 17.31 2.91 -5.70
N ASN A 182 17.32 3.02 -4.36
CA ASN A 182 17.95 4.14 -3.66
C ASN A 182 19.46 4.22 -3.93
N SER A 183 20.13 3.07 -4.03
CA SER A 183 21.55 3.01 -4.42
C SER A 183 21.78 3.56 -5.83
N LYS A 184 20.87 3.32 -6.79
CA LYS A 184 20.96 3.89 -8.14
C LYS A 184 20.78 5.40 -8.16
N LEU A 185 19.86 5.92 -7.35
CA LEU A 185 19.66 7.37 -7.21
C LEU A 185 20.89 8.05 -6.60
N GLU A 186 21.47 7.45 -5.56
CA GLU A 186 22.70 8.00 -4.95
C GLU A 186 23.90 7.91 -5.89
N GLN A 187 24.03 6.83 -6.66
CA GLN A 187 25.05 6.73 -7.72
C GLN A 187 24.90 7.84 -8.76
N ALA A 188 23.67 8.16 -9.18
CA ALA A 188 23.41 9.25 -10.11
C ALA A 188 23.78 10.61 -9.52
N ARG A 189 23.40 10.87 -8.26
CA ARG A 189 23.73 12.11 -7.54
C ARG A 189 25.23 12.28 -7.34
N SER A 190 25.91 11.24 -6.85
CA SER A 190 27.35 11.24 -6.66
C SER A 190 28.11 11.41 -7.99
N TYR A 191 27.64 10.76 -9.06
CA TYR A 191 28.20 10.96 -10.39
C TYR A 191 28.02 12.41 -10.85
N TYR A 192 26.81 12.96 -10.77
CA TYR A 192 26.51 14.35 -11.11
C TYR A 192 27.40 15.35 -10.35
N ASN A 193 27.55 15.18 -9.03
CA ASN A 193 28.39 16.02 -8.18
C ASN A 193 29.89 15.95 -8.53
N SER A 194 30.34 14.87 -9.18
CA SER A 194 31.73 14.71 -9.62
C SER A 194 32.07 15.39 -10.95
N LEU A 195 31.04 15.85 -11.68
CA LEU A 195 31.20 16.51 -12.99
C LEU A 195 31.63 17.99 -12.83
N SER A 196 32.08 18.60 -13.94
CA SER A 196 32.40 20.03 -13.94
C SER A 196 31.13 20.88 -13.83
N ALA A 197 31.27 22.11 -13.35
CA ALA A 197 30.14 23.05 -13.21
C ALA A 197 29.41 23.28 -14.54
N GLU A 198 30.13 23.34 -15.66
CA GLU A 198 29.55 23.52 -16.99
C GLU A 198 28.69 22.33 -17.43
N VAL A 199 29.12 21.09 -17.13
CA VAL A 199 28.35 19.87 -17.45
C VAL A 199 27.16 19.73 -16.50
N GLN A 200 27.33 20.07 -15.22
CA GLN A 200 26.26 20.09 -14.23
C GLN A 200 25.12 21.01 -14.64
N GLU A 201 25.42 22.25 -15.02
CA GLU A 201 24.42 23.22 -15.50
C GLU A 201 23.61 22.68 -16.69
N GLN A 202 24.28 22.04 -17.66
CA GLN A 202 23.62 21.51 -18.84
C GLN A 202 22.73 20.30 -18.52
N LEU A 203 23.18 19.40 -17.64
CA LEU A 203 22.36 18.27 -17.19
C LEU A 203 21.18 18.72 -16.34
N ALA A 204 21.35 19.73 -15.48
CA ALA A 204 20.27 20.32 -14.70
C ALA A 204 19.21 20.96 -15.59
N ALA A 205 19.63 21.68 -16.65
CA ALA A 205 18.71 22.22 -17.65
C ALA A 205 17.95 21.12 -18.41
N GLN A 206 18.59 20.01 -18.76
CA GLN A 206 17.93 18.86 -19.37
C GLN A 206 16.91 18.21 -18.42
N ALA A 207 17.28 18.01 -17.15
CA ALA A 207 16.40 17.46 -16.13
C ALA A 207 15.18 18.36 -15.87
N ALA A 208 15.37 19.68 -15.79
CA ALA A 208 14.27 20.64 -15.63
C ALA A 208 13.32 20.65 -16.84
N ALA A 209 13.86 20.52 -18.06
CA ALA A 209 13.05 20.40 -19.28
C ALA A 209 12.24 19.10 -19.31
N GLU A 210 12.81 17.98 -18.89
CA GLU A 210 12.10 16.70 -18.76
C GLU A 210 10.96 16.81 -17.73
N GLN A 211 11.20 17.44 -16.58
CA GLN A 211 10.16 17.66 -15.58
C GLN A 211 9.00 18.50 -16.09
N GLN A 212 9.29 19.60 -16.81
CA GLN A 212 8.25 20.42 -17.43
C GLN A 212 7.46 19.62 -18.47
N GLN A 213 8.15 18.86 -19.33
CA GLN A 213 7.49 18.05 -20.35
C GLN A 213 6.63 16.94 -19.74
N ALA A 214 7.10 16.29 -18.67
CA ALA A 214 6.33 15.31 -17.92
C ALA A 214 5.07 15.95 -17.33
N GLN A 215 5.19 17.13 -16.74
CA GLN A 215 4.07 17.85 -16.13
C GLN A 215 3.02 18.30 -17.18
N GLU A 216 3.45 18.74 -18.36
CA GLU A 216 2.56 19.10 -19.48
C GLU A 216 1.88 17.90 -20.12
N SER A 217 2.59 16.78 -20.25
CA SER A 217 2.05 15.54 -20.80
C SER A 217 1.24 14.72 -19.80
N GLY A 218 1.18 15.17 -18.54
CA GLY A 218 0.59 14.41 -17.44
C GLY A 218 1.39 13.15 -17.08
N GLY A 219 2.63 13.01 -17.54
CA GLY A 219 3.55 11.94 -17.15
C GLY A 219 4.28 12.23 -15.85
N GLN A 220 5.18 11.31 -15.47
CA GLN A 220 6.13 11.52 -14.38
C GLN A 220 7.55 11.61 -14.94
N ALA A 221 8.33 12.56 -14.40
CA ALA A 221 9.75 12.66 -14.72
C ALA A 221 10.50 11.47 -14.11
N SER A 222 11.63 11.09 -14.71
CA SER A 222 12.51 10.08 -14.12
C SER A 222 12.96 10.52 -12.72
N ALA A 223 13.00 9.56 -11.79
CA ALA A 223 13.55 9.78 -10.46
C ALA A 223 14.99 10.29 -10.49
N VAL A 224 15.78 9.87 -11.50
CA VAL A 224 17.15 10.38 -11.69
C VAL A 224 17.14 11.87 -12.05
N SER A 225 16.21 12.31 -12.89
CA SER A 225 16.07 13.73 -13.25
C SER A 225 15.59 14.57 -12.08
N GLN A 226 14.77 14.01 -11.17
CA GLN A 226 14.40 14.67 -9.92
C GLN A 226 15.62 14.89 -9.01
N VAL A 227 16.42 13.86 -8.74
CA VAL A 227 17.59 13.99 -7.86
C VAL A 227 18.67 14.91 -8.44
N ILE A 228 18.80 15.01 -9.76
CA ILE A 228 19.72 15.96 -10.41
C ILE A 228 19.27 17.40 -10.17
N SER A 229 17.99 17.71 -10.38
CA SER A 229 17.46 19.06 -10.12
C SER A 229 17.60 19.44 -8.64
N GLU A 230 17.30 18.52 -7.71
CA GLU A 230 17.47 18.74 -6.27
C GLU A 230 18.93 18.96 -5.86
N ALA A 231 19.87 18.22 -6.48
CA ALA A 231 21.29 18.39 -6.24
C ALA A 231 21.82 19.72 -6.77
N HIS A 232 21.30 20.19 -7.92
CA HIS A 232 21.66 21.47 -8.53
C HIS A 232 21.22 22.67 -7.69
N ASP A 233 19.99 22.66 -7.18
CA ASP A 233 19.42 23.78 -6.40
C ASP A 233 20.00 23.92 -4.98
N GLY A 234 21.07 23.16 -4.66
CA GLY A 234 21.83 23.34 -3.42
C GLY A 234 21.13 22.83 -2.16
N GLY A 235 20.25 21.82 -2.28
CA GLY A 235 19.76 21.04 -1.15
C GLY A 235 19.14 21.87 -0.01
N THR A 236 17.98 22.49 -0.25
CA THR A 236 17.11 22.99 0.83
C THR A 236 15.94 22.06 1.08
N SER A 237 16.18 20.75 1.17
CA SER A 237 15.29 19.79 1.83
C SER A 237 15.92 18.39 1.87
N SER A 238 16.03 17.83 3.08
CA SER A 238 16.43 16.44 3.42
C SER A 238 17.82 16.24 4.04
N GLU A 239 18.08 16.92 5.15
CA GLU A 239 18.65 16.21 6.30
C GLU A 239 17.50 15.60 7.10
N ALA A 240 17.13 14.36 6.76
CA ALA A 240 16.25 13.54 7.57
C ALA A 240 16.70 12.07 7.54
N THR A 241 18.01 11.83 7.69
CA THR A 241 18.51 10.50 8.05
C THR A 241 19.83 10.60 8.83
N GLN A 242 19.75 10.84 10.15
CA GLN A 242 20.66 10.22 11.14
C GLN A 242 20.27 10.65 12.57
N ALA A 243 19.94 9.65 13.39
CA ALA A 243 20.22 9.52 14.83
C ALA A 243 19.04 8.88 15.59
N ALA A 244 18.99 7.55 15.57
CA ALA A 244 18.59 6.80 16.75
C ALA A 244 19.84 6.61 17.62
N GLU A 245 19.84 7.14 18.85
CA GLU A 245 20.39 6.48 20.06
C GLU A 245 20.28 7.38 21.32
N THR A 246 19.53 6.88 22.31
CA THR A 246 19.60 7.15 23.77
C THR A 246 19.11 8.50 24.34
N PRO A 247 18.34 8.45 25.43
CA PRO A 247 18.72 9.25 26.59
C PRO A 247 18.79 8.42 27.89
N ALA A 248 19.96 8.51 28.53
CA ALA A 248 20.21 8.14 29.91
C ALA A 248 19.62 9.18 30.86
N GLN A 249 19.34 8.72 32.08
CA GLN A 249 18.76 9.44 33.22
C GLN A 249 19.65 10.57 33.78
N ALA A 250 19.01 11.63 34.27
CA ALA A 250 19.33 12.42 35.47
C ALA A 250 18.15 13.42 35.68
N GLU A 251 17.31 13.31 36.72
CA GLU A 251 17.43 13.94 38.06
C GLU A 251 17.76 15.45 38.00
N GLN A 252 17.17 16.38 38.75
CA GLN A 252 16.12 16.53 39.77
C GLN A 252 16.03 18.05 40.09
N GLN A 253 15.05 18.47 40.89
CA GLN A 253 14.95 19.75 41.65
C GLN A 253 14.52 21.02 40.86
N ASP A 254 13.63 21.89 41.32
CA ASP A 254 13.18 22.14 42.69
C ASP A 254 11.94 23.08 42.78
N ASN A 255 11.28 22.99 43.93
CA ASN A 255 10.50 24.02 44.65
C ASN A 255 9.07 24.44 44.22
N ALA A 256 8.10 23.90 44.97
CA ALA A 256 7.02 24.68 45.60
C ALA A 256 7.40 24.94 47.08
N PRO A 257 6.96 26.05 47.70
CA PRO A 257 5.77 26.02 48.60
C PRO A 257 4.99 27.37 48.52
N SER A 258 3.84 27.67 49.13
CA SER A 258 2.77 27.01 49.89
C SER A 258 1.78 28.13 50.26
N GLN A 259 0.48 27.78 50.35
CA GLN A 259 -0.55 28.33 51.25
C GLN A 259 -1.21 29.70 51.04
N GLY A 260 -2.55 29.65 51.15
CA GLY A 260 -3.46 30.78 51.36
C GLY A 260 -4.92 30.33 51.48
N GLN A 261 -5.28 29.78 52.65
CA GLN A 261 -6.64 29.46 53.10
C GLN A 261 -7.54 30.70 53.26
N ALA A 262 -8.85 30.52 53.05
CA ALA A 262 -9.98 30.92 53.93
C ALA A 262 -11.27 30.98 53.09
N GLN A 263 -12.18 30.01 53.20
CA GLN A 263 -13.30 29.90 54.15
C GLN A 263 -14.63 30.54 53.67
N SER A 264 -15.59 29.63 53.50
CA SER A 264 -17.05 29.73 53.34
C SER A 264 -17.73 30.48 54.53
N PRO A 265 -19.06 30.81 54.55
CA PRO A 265 -20.08 29.75 54.71
C PRO A 265 -21.57 30.04 54.27
N SER A 266 -22.27 28.93 53.98
CA SER A 266 -23.62 28.54 54.48
C SER A 266 -24.91 29.20 53.94
N GLN A 267 -26.10 28.57 53.94
CA GLN A 267 -26.66 27.20 54.14
C GLN A 267 -28.20 27.31 53.97
N ASP A 268 -28.85 26.23 53.52
CA ASP A 268 -30.16 25.68 54.00
C ASP A 268 -30.73 24.73 52.93
N GLU A 269 -31.41 23.62 53.20
CA GLU A 269 -31.44 22.62 54.27
C GLU A 269 -32.14 21.37 53.67
N THR A 270 -31.92 20.22 54.31
CA THR A 270 -32.10 18.80 53.92
C THR A 270 -33.55 18.24 54.17
N PRO A 271 -33.91 16.91 54.29
CA PRO A 271 -33.34 15.60 53.85
C PRO A 271 -34.37 14.47 53.45
N GLN A 272 -33.80 13.28 53.11
CA GLN A 272 -34.29 11.87 53.25
C GLN A 272 -34.79 11.16 51.96
N GLN A 273 -34.34 9.95 51.54
CA GLN A 273 -33.84 8.76 52.25
C GLN A 273 -32.98 7.85 51.31
N GLN A 274 -31.96 7.19 51.85
CA GLN A 274 -31.12 6.08 51.31
C GLN A 274 -31.50 4.77 52.08
N PRO A 275 -30.89 3.55 51.92
CA PRO A 275 -29.63 3.13 51.25
C PRO A 275 -29.74 1.79 50.44
N GLN A 276 -28.80 1.27 49.63
CA GLN A 276 -27.54 0.59 49.98
C GLN A 276 -26.86 -0.02 48.70
N THR A 277 -25.57 0.32 48.48
CA THR A 277 -24.42 -0.60 48.21
C THR A 277 -24.18 -1.27 46.83
N ARG A 278 -23.11 -0.82 46.12
CA ARG A 278 -21.88 -1.61 45.84
C ARG A 278 -20.73 -0.79 45.19
N GLN A 279 -19.54 -0.93 45.77
CA GLN A 279 -18.19 -0.54 45.29
C GLN A 279 -17.93 -1.04 43.86
N ALA A 280 -17.42 -0.24 42.92
CA ALA A 280 -16.05 0.29 42.74
C ALA A 280 -15.04 -0.74 42.22
N THR A 281 -14.75 -0.65 40.91
CA THR A 281 -13.38 -0.70 40.36
C THR A 281 -13.33 0.30 39.21
N GLN A 282 -12.59 1.38 39.44
CA GLN A 282 -12.14 2.32 38.42
C GLN A 282 -10.95 1.66 37.72
N GLU A 283 -11.02 1.51 36.40
CA GLU A 283 -9.83 1.31 35.56
C GLU A 283 -9.55 2.64 34.84
N GLU A 284 -8.31 3.07 34.96
CA GLU A 284 -7.74 4.27 34.36
C GLU A 284 -7.83 4.26 32.82
N PRO A 285 -7.91 5.42 32.15
CA PRO A 285 -7.73 5.48 30.72
C PRO A 285 -6.24 5.29 30.42
N SER A 286 -5.87 4.08 30.02
CA SER A 286 -4.57 3.81 29.43
C SER A 286 -4.51 4.54 28.09
N THR A 287 -3.69 5.59 28.05
CA THR A 287 -3.27 6.28 26.83
C THR A 287 -2.45 5.33 25.97
N SER A 288 -3.12 4.50 25.17
CA SER A 288 -2.53 3.93 23.97
C SER A 288 -2.70 4.95 22.87
N LYS A 289 -1.57 5.42 22.33
CA LYS A 289 -1.50 6.29 21.16
C LYS A 289 -1.84 5.43 19.93
N SER A 290 -3.09 5.00 19.83
CA SER A 290 -3.65 4.42 18.62
C SER A 290 -3.83 5.58 17.64
N GLY A 291 -2.93 5.67 16.67
CA GLY A 291 -3.11 6.54 15.50
C GLY A 291 -4.25 6.00 14.65
N GLY A 292 -5.48 6.15 15.11
CA GLY A 292 -6.68 5.79 14.37
C GLY A 292 -6.83 6.68 13.13
N ALA A 293 -7.51 6.14 12.12
CA ALA A 293 -7.96 6.88 10.96
C ALA A 293 -8.55 8.23 11.38
N SER A 294 -8.00 9.32 10.85
CA SER A 294 -8.40 10.68 11.24
C SER A 294 -9.84 11.02 10.79
N GLY A 295 -10.37 10.32 9.78
CA GLY A 295 -11.72 10.53 9.25
C GLY A 295 -11.96 11.92 8.65
N GLY A 296 -10.89 12.69 8.39
CA GLY A 296 -10.94 14.08 7.90
C GLY A 296 -11.08 14.22 6.37
N GLY A 297 -11.27 13.11 5.67
CA GLY A 297 -11.45 13.03 4.23
C GLY A 297 -10.29 13.62 3.44
N LEU A 298 -10.60 14.42 2.42
CA LEU A 298 -9.60 14.95 1.50
C LEU A 298 -8.54 15.83 2.19
N SER A 299 -8.93 16.61 3.21
CA SER A 299 -7.96 17.44 3.96
C SER A 299 -6.89 16.60 4.66
N THR A 300 -7.26 15.42 5.18
CA THR A 300 -6.30 14.46 5.70
C THR A 300 -5.37 13.98 4.59
N ALA A 301 -5.91 13.59 3.43
CA ALA A 301 -5.09 13.10 2.32
C ALA A 301 -4.01 14.12 1.93
N TYR A 302 -4.34 15.42 1.88
CA TYR A 302 -3.35 16.48 1.65
C TYR A 302 -2.30 16.57 2.75
N SER A 303 -2.69 16.42 4.02
CA SER A 303 -1.75 16.44 5.15
C SER A 303 -0.79 15.25 5.16
N MET A 304 -1.13 14.18 4.44
CA MET A 304 -0.31 12.99 4.32
C MET A 304 0.76 13.11 3.23
N ILE A 305 0.75 14.14 2.38
CA ILE A 305 1.80 14.34 1.37
C ILE A 305 3.17 14.39 2.06
N GLY A 306 4.11 13.58 1.57
CA GLY A 306 5.44 13.41 2.18
C GLY A 306 5.54 12.29 3.22
N VAL A 307 4.43 11.72 3.69
CA VAL A 307 4.46 10.54 4.58
C VAL A 307 5.01 9.34 3.79
N PRO A 308 5.95 8.56 4.35
CA PRO A 308 6.55 7.42 3.66
C PRO A 308 5.53 6.32 3.37
N TYR A 309 5.75 5.61 2.27
CA TYR A 309 5.04 4.37 1.99
C TYR A 309 5.45 3.32 3.03
N GLU A 310 4.47 2.73 3.70
CA GLU A 310 4.66 1.62 4.63
C GLU A 310 3.67 0.52 4.28
N TRP A 311 4.18 -0.67 3.92
CA TRP A 311 3.34 -1.82 3.62
C TRP A 311 2.44 -2.14 4.82
N SER A 312 1.13 -2.32 4.58
CA SER A 312 0.13 -2.48 5.63
C SER A 312 -0.08 -1.26 6.56
N GLY A 313 0.63 -0.16 6.34
CA GLY A 313 0.52 1.07 7.13
C GLY A 313 -0.82 1.78 6.91
N ALA A 314 -1.35 2.39 7.96
CA ALA A 314 -2.56 3.22 7.93
C ALA A 314 -2.49 4.29 9.03
N SER A 315 -1.35 4.98 9.13
CA SER A 315 -1.04 5.90 10.23
C SER A 315 -0.31 7.15 9.74
N ALA A 316 -0.22 8.18 10.59
CA ALA A 316 0.53 9.39 10.26
C ALA A 316 2.03 9.18 10.02
N SER A 317 2.61 8.07 10.50
CA SER A 317 4.03 7.74 10.29
C SER A 317 4.28 6.91 9.04
N GLY A 318 3.23 6.36 8.41
CA GLY A 318 3.38 5.49 7.25
C GLY A 318 2.05 4.91 6.79
N VAL A 319 1.88 4.84 5.46
CA VAL A 319 0.68 4.35 4.79
C VAL A 319 1.00 3.52 3.55
N ASP A 320 0.20 2.50 3.25
CA ASP A 320 0.12 1.93 1.90
C ASP A 320 -0.99 2.63 1.07
N CYS A 321 -1.17 2.24 -0.19
CA CYS A 321 -2.13 2.91 -1.09
C CYS A 321 -3.57 2.88 -0.52
N SER A 322 -4.03 1.72 -0.08
CA SER A 322 -5.34 1.53 0.55
C SER A 322 -5.38 2.09 1.98
N GLY A 323 -4.24 2.11 2.68
CA GLY A 323 -4.07 2.66 4.02
C GLY A 323 -4.14 4.17 4.06
N LEU A 324 -3.72 4.87 3.01
CA LEU A 324 -3.94 6.30 2.84
C LEU A 324 -5.44 6.61 2.76
N VAL A 325 -6.20 5.81 2.00
CA VAL A 325 -7.67 5.91 1.93
C VAL A 325 -8.26 5.63 3.30
N CYS A 326 -7.82 4.55 3.96
CA CYS A 326 -8.30 4.18 5.30
C CYS A 326 -8.03 5.28 6.32
N TYR A 327 -6.84 5.88 6.30
CA TYR A 327 -6.47 6.94 7.23
C TYR A 327 -7.26 8.24 6.99
N SER A 328 -7.59 8.50 5.73
CA SER A 328 -8.34 9.69 5.30
C SER A 328 -9.83 9.57 5.57
N TYR A 329 -10.45 8.45 5.19
CA TYR A 329 -11.90 8.28 5.17
C TYR A 329 -12.44 7.21 6.12
N GLY A 330 -11.58 6.37 6.70
CA GLY A 330 -11.96 5.23 7.54
C GLY A 330 -12.03 3.91 6.77
N TYR A 331 -12.67 2.89 7.36
CA TYR A 331 -12.68 1.51 6.84
C TYR A 331 -14.03 1.08 6.23
N ALA A 332 -14.95 2.01 5.95
CA ALA A 332 -16.31 1.69 5.49
C ALA A 332 -16.33 0.93 4.15
N ARG A 333 -15.32 1.15 3.31
CA ARG A 333 -15.12 0.47 2.01
C ARG A 333 -14.13 -0.72 2.09
N GLY A 334 -13.74 -1.16 3.29
CA GLY A 334 -12.78 -2.25 3.49
C GLY A 334 -11.33 -1.79 3.65
N ARG A 335 -10.40 -2.74 3.85
CA ARG A 335 -8.98 -2.45 4.14
C ARG A 335 -8.12 -2.47 2.89
N THR A 336 -8.41 -3.34 1.93
CA THR A 336 -7.60 -3.53 0.72
C THR A 336 -8.19 -2.79 -0.47
N THR A 337 -7.36 -2.56 -1.50
CA THR A 337 -7.85 -1.98 -2.77
C THR A 337 -8.99 -2.80 -3.38
N TYR A 338 -8.88 -4.12 -3.32
CA TYR A 338 -9.88 -5.06 -3.84
C TYR A 338 -11.21 -4.97 -3.08
N ASP A 339 -11.17 -4.85 -1.74
CA ASP A 339 -12.39 -4.64 -0.94
C ASP A 339 -13.11 -3.35 -1.35
N MET A 340 -12.36 -2.28 -1.62
CA MET A 340 -12.92 -0.99 -2.03
C MET A 340 -13.58 -1.09 -3.41
N ILE A 341 -12.93 -1.77 -4.36
CA ILE A 341 -13.50 -2.05 -5.68
C ILE A 341 -14.80 -2.84 -5.56
N ASP A 342 -14.80 -3.93 -4.79
CA ASP A 342 -15.97 -4.79 -4.60
C ASP A 342 -17.11 -4.04 -3.88
N SER A 343 -16.78 -3.21 -2.89
CA SER A 343 -17.73 -2.37 -2.18
C SER A 343 -18.40 -1.36 -3.12
N LEU A 344 -17.63 -0.64 -3.94
CA LEU A 344 -18.17 0.32 -4.91
C LEU A 344 -19.06 -0.36 -5.96
N LYS A 345 -18.66 -1.54 -6.46
CA LYS A 345 -19.47 -2.30 -7.42
C LYS A 345 -20.77 -2.81 -6.80
N SER A 346 -20.73 -3.34 -5.58
CA SER A 346 -21.91 -3.90 -4.91
C SER A 346 -22.91 -2.83 -4.46
N THR A 347 -22.45 -1.62 -4.16
CA THR A 347 -23.30 -0.47 -3.79
C THR A 347 -23.84 0.29 -5.00
N GLY A 348 -23.31 0.05 -6.20
CA GLY A 348 -23.69 0.76 -7.42
C GLY A 348 -22.98 2.12 -7.61
N ASP A 349 -21.96 2.41 -6.79
CA ASP A 349 -21.18 3.64 -6.84
C ASP A 349 -19.98 3.57 -7.81
N TRP A 350 -19.79 2.42 -8.49
CA TRP A 350 -18.71 2.21 -9.44
C TRP A 350 -18.89 3.05 -10.71
N LYS A 351 -17.91 3.91 -10.98
CA LYS A 351 -17.83 4.81 -12.13
C LYS A 351 -16.82 4.28 -13.14
N THR A 352 -17.14 4.44 -14.42
CA THR A 352 -16.35 3.90 -15.54
C THR A 352 -15.74 4.97 -16.43
N SER A 353 -16.09 6.24 -16.20
CA SER A 353 -15.44 7.40 -16.79
C SER A 353 -14.84 8.33 -15.73
N MET A 354 -13.68 8.92 -16.02
CA MET A 354 -13.05 9.92 -15.16
C MET A 354 -13.92 11.19 -15.02
N ASP A 355 -14.75 11.49 -16.03
CA ASP A 355 -15.68 12.63 -16.00
C ASP A 355 -16.81 12.48 -14.97
N GLU A 356 -17.04 11.26 -14.49
CA GLU A 356 -18.01 10.98 -13.42
C GLU A 356 -17.41 11.22 -12.02
N LEU A 357 -16.08 11.32 -11.92
CA LEU A 357 -15.41 11.49 -10.64
C LEU A 357 -15.55 12.91 -10.12
N GLN A 358 -15.81 12.99 -8.82
CA GLN A 358 -15.77 14.23 -8.05
C GLN A 358 -14.50 14.27 -7.21
N VAL A 359 -14.03 15.48 -6.91
CA VAL A 359 -12.92 15.69 -5.97
C VAL A 359 -13.25 14.98 -4.64
N GLY A 360 -12.36 14.10 -4.21
CA GLY A 360 -12.52 13.23 -3.04
C GLY A 360 -12.89 11.78 -3.35
N ASP A 361 -13.37 11.48 -4.57
CA ASP A 361 -13.67 10.11 -4.99
C ASP A 361 -12.41 9.22 -4.99
N LEU A 362 -12.61 7.91 -4.82
CA LEU A 362 -11.57 6.92 -5.07
C LEU A 362 -11.35 6.78 -6.57
N VAL A 363 -10.09 6.64 -6.95
CA VAL A 363 -9.66 6.39 -8.32
C VAL A 363 -8.71 5.21 -8.36
N PHE A 364 -8.94 4.29 -9.31
CA PHE A 364 -8.18 3.05 -9.44
C PHE A 364 -7.45 3.02 -10.79
N PRO A 365 -6.12 3.25 -10.80
CA PRO A 365 -5.33 3.11 -12.01
C PRO A 365 -5.10 1.65 -12.44
N SER A 366 -5.17 0.74 -11.49
CA SER A 366 -5.14 -0.71 -11.65
C SER A 366 -5.99 -1.37 -10.55
N ASP A 367 -6.16 -2.69 -10.59
CA ASP A 367 -6.90 -3.46 -9.58
C ASP A 367 -6.18 -3.57 -8.23
N GLY A 368 -4.84 -3.46 -8.22
CA GLY A 368 -4.02 -3.47 -7.02
C GLY A 368 -3.65 -2.09 -6.45
N HIS A 369 -4.07 -0.98 -7.08
CA HIS A 369 -3.70 0.37 -6.65
C HIS A 369 -4.89 1.32 -6.53
N VAL A 370 -4.89 2.15 -5.48
CA VAL A 370 -5.91 3.18 -5.25
C VAL A 370 -5.26 4.54 -4.95
N GLY A 371 -5.90 5.60 -5.42
CA GLY A 371 -5.63 6.98 -5.05
C GLY A 371 -6.92 7.73 -4.71
N ILE A 372 -6.76 8.96 -4.23
CA ILE A 372 -7.86 9.88 -3.93
C ILE A 372 -7.84 10.97 -5.01
N TYR A 373 -8.92 11.07 -5.78
CA TYR A 373 -9.03 11.99 -6.90
C TYR A 373 -9.12 13.43 -6.41
N ILE A 374 -8.34 14.34 -7.01
CA ILE A 374 -8.29 15.76 -6.62
C ILE A 374 -8.75 16.71 -7.74
N GLY A 375 -9.34 16.17 -8.81
CA GLY A 375 -9.73 16.94 -9.98
C GLY A 375 -8.58 17.10 -10.98
N GLY A 376 -8.90 17.62 -12.17
CA GLY A 376 -7.89 17.91 -13.20
C GLY A 376 -7.12 16.68 -13.72
N GLY A 377 -7.67 15.47 -13.54
CA GLY A 377 -6.96 14.23 -13.88
C GLY A 377 -5.85 13.86 -12.91
N GLN A 378 -5.84 14.41 -11.68
CA GLN A 378 -4.81 14.17 -10.67
C GLN A 378 -5.36 13.40 -9.47
N MET A 379 -4.46 12.75 -8.73
CA MET A 379 -4.76 12.04 -7.49
C MET A 379 -3.66 12.24 -6.44
N ILE A 380 -4.04 12.10 -5.17
CA ILE A 380 -3.10 11.86 -4.07
C ILE A 380 -3.02 10.34 -3.87
N HIS A 381 -1.82 9.77 -3.88
CA HIS A 381 -1.62 8.33 -3.65
C HIS A 381 -0.32 8.05 -2.90
N ALA A 382 -0.26 6.88 -2.27
CA ALA A 382 0.99 6.28 -1.78
C ALA A 382 1.48 5.27 -2.83
N PRO A 383 2.47 5.58 -3.68
CA PRO A 383 2.69 4.85 -4.92
C PRO A 383 3.22 3.43 -4.73
N TYR A 384 4.32 3.26 -3.99
CA TYR A 384 4.97 1.97 -3.71
C TYR A 384 6.11 2.17 -2.66
N PRO A 385 6.68 1.10 -2.08
CA PRO A 385 7.77 1.20 -1.10
C PRO A 385 8.96 2.04 -1.56
N GLY A 386 9.56 2.82 -0.65
CA GLY A 386 10.68 3.72 -0.97
C GLY A 386 10.28 5.08 -1.52
N ARG A 387 8.99 5.33 -1.73
CA ARG A 387 8.43 6.65 -2.06
C ARG A 387 7.58 7.18 -0.92
N THR A 388 7.18 8.44 -1.03
CA THR A 388 6.26 9.10 -0.12
C THR A 388 4.92 9.36 -0.82
N VAL A 389 3.89 9.63 -0.04
CA VAL A 389 2.60 10.09 -0.56
C VAL A 389 2.82 11.37 -1.38
N CYS A 390 2.30 11.38 -2.60
CA CYS A 390 2.51 12.49 -3.53
C CYS A 390 1.25 12.76 -4.37
N ILE A 391 1.26 13.90 -5.05
CA ILE A 391 0.29 14.21 -6.10
C ILE A 391 0.87 13.73 -7.43
N ALA A 392 0.05 13.00 -8.19
CA ALA A 392 0.40 12.50 -9.51
C ALA A 392 -0.80 12.60 -10.45
N SER A 393 -0.53 12.60 -11.75
CA SER A 393 -1.58 12.34 -12.74
C SER A 393 -2.12 10.92 -12.59
N VAL A 394 -3.39 10.76 -12.93
CA VAL A 394 -3.99 9.44 -13.09
C VAL A 394 -3.50 8.85 -14.41
N TYR A 395 -2.50 7.97 -14.33
CA TYR A 395 -1.76 7.44 -15.48
C TYR A 395 -2.51 6.32 -16.25
N SER A 396 -3.50 5.72 -15.60
CA SER A 396 -4.40 4.71 -16.14
C SER A 396 -5.70 4.80 -15.35
N PHE A 397 -6.80 4.28 -15.88
CA PHE A 397 -8.09 4.31 -15.19
C PHE A 397 -8.90 3.06 -15.51
N ILE A 398 -9.08 2.20 -14.51
CA ILE A 398 -9.98 1.04 -14.61
C ILE A 398 -11.36 1.31 -14.00
N GLY A 399 -11.45 2.35 -13.17
CA GLY A 399 -12.69 2.85 -12.58
C GLY A 399 -12.44 3.67 -11.32
N GLY A 400 -13.53 4.11 -10.70
CA GLY A 400 -13.51 4.93 -9.49
C GLY A 400 -14.88 4.92 -8.83
N GLY A 401 -15.06 5.78 -7.84
CA GLY A 401 -16.36 5.88 -7.17
C GLY A 401 -16.29 6.73 -5.91
N SER A 402 -17.46 7.15 -5.47
CA SER A 402 -17.56 7.97 -4.25
C SER A 402 -17.33 7.12 -3.02
N TYR A 403 -16.50 7.63 -2.10
CA TYR A 403 -16.23 6.96 -0.83
C TYR A 403 -17.49 6.91 0.04
#